data_AF-A0A518N4Z9-F1
#
_entry.id   AF-A0A518N4Z9-F1
#
_cell.length_a   1.000
_cell.length_b   1.000
_cell.length_c   1.000
_cell.angle_alpha   90.00
_cell.angle_beta   90.00
_cell.angle_gamma   90.00
#
_symmetry.space_group_name_H-M   'P 1'
#
loop_
_entity.id
_entity.type
_entity.pdbx_description
1 polymer ?
#
loop_
_entity_poly.entity_id
_entity_poly.type
_entity_poly.pdbx_seq_one_letter_code
_entity_poly.pdbx_strand_id
1 'polypeptide(L)'
;MTGSPSATPTDPVLEQAIAELEDEMADLQLRHRDLFAHANAWAERHDAIMRLAPAGLRDETEARLRRIAIRWGLADGPRMTTQFPALPPG
;
A
#
# COMPACT_ATOMS: atom_id res chain seq x y z
N MET A 1 -26.71 14.00 8.68
CA MET A 1 -26.10 13.12 9.70
C MET A 1 -25.29 12.08 8.94
N THR A 2 -24.03 12.40 8.63
CA THR A 2 -23.12 11.55 7.85
C THR A 2 -22.59 10.45 8.77
N GLY A 3 -22.96 9.20 8.45
CA GLY A 3 -22.44 8.02 9.14
C GLY A 3 -20.93 7.95 8.98
N SER A 4 -20.21 7.97 10.10
CA SER A 4 -18.77 7.76 10.16
C SER A 4 -18.42 6.37 9.61
N PRO A 5 -17.33 6.20 8.85
CA PRO A 5 -16.93 4.90 8.34
C PRO A 5 -16.63 3.99 9.54
N SER A 6 -17.23 2.79 9.52
CA SER A 6 -17.01 1.74 10.51
C SER A 6 -15.52 1.60 10.80
N ALA A 7 -15.12 1.88 12.03
CA ALA A 7 -13.82 1.45 12.54
C ALA A 7 -13.89 -0.07 12.68
N THR A 8 -13.52 -0.79 11.61
CA THR A 8 -13.17 -2.21 11.66
C THR A 8 -12.16 -2.40 12.81
N PRO A 9 -12.28 -3.41 13.68
CA PRO A 9 -11.32 -3.61 14.76
C PRO A 9 -9.93 -3.74 14.15
N THR A 10 -9.16 -2.65 14.24
CA THR A 10 -7.89 -2.51 13.57
C THR A 10 -6.85 -3.01 14.56
N ASP A 11 -6.14 -4.08 14.21
CA ASP A 11 -5.06 -4.57 15.05
C ASP A 11 -3.95 -3.51 15.06
N PRO A 12 -3.64 -2.89 16.21
CA PRO A 12 -2.66 -1.81 16.27
C PRO A 12 -1.25 -2.26 15.85
N VAL A 13 -0.92 -3.55 16.00
CA VAL A 13 0.35 -4.12 15.55
C VAL A 13 0.40 -4.18 14.03
N LEU A 14 -0.73 -4.54 13.41
CA LEU A 14 -0.85 -4.60 11.96
C LEU A 14 -0.78 -3.21 11.32
N GLU A 15 -1.48 -2.23 11.90
CA GLU A 15 -1.42 -0.85 11.40
C GLU A 15 -0.02 -0.26 11.54
N GLN A 16 0.65 -0.50 12.67
CA GLN A 16 2.02 -0.06 12.88
C GLN A 16 2.97 -0.66 11.83
N ALA A 17 2.85 -1.95 11.55
CA ALA A 17 3.67 -2.62 10.54
C ALA A 17 3.41 -2.09 9.11
N ILE A 18 2.16 -1.73 8.79
CA ILE A 18 1.81 -1.11 7.50
C ILE A 18 2.36 0.32 7.40
N ALA A 19 2.31 1.10 8.49
CA ALA A 19 2.85 2.46 8.51
C ALA A 19 4.38 2.45 8.37
N GLU A 20 5.08 1.58 9.11
CA GLU A 20 6.53 1.39 8.99
C GLU A 20 6.93 0.99 7.57
N LEU A 21 6.14 0.11 6.95
CA LEU A 21 6.33 -0.26 5.56
C LEU A 21 6.23 0.96 4.62
N GLU A 22 5.22 1.82 4.78
CA GLU A 22 5.07 3.01 3.93
C GLU A 22 6.25 3.99 4.07
N ASP A 23 6.76 4.18 5.28
CA ASP A 23 7.94 5.03 5.55
C ASP A 23 9.22 4.41 4.97
N GLU A 24 9.42 3.11 5.19
CA GLU A 24 10.57 2.38 4.63
C GLU A 24 10.56 2.36 3.11
N MET A 25 9.38 2.34 2.47
CA MET A 25 9.27 2.38 1.01
C MET A 25 9.82 3.67 0.40
N ALA A 26 9.62 4.82 1.08
CA ALA A 26 10.21 6.08 0.66
C ALA A 26 11.75 6.05 0.72
N ASP A 27 12.29 5.50 1.81
CA ASP A 27 13.73 5.35 1.98
C ASP A 27 14.35 4.33 1.03
N LEU A 28 13.63 3.25 0.70
CA LEU A 28 14.09 2.20 -0.20
C LEU A 28 14.15 2.71 -1.65
N GLN A 29 13.22 3.57 -2.09
CA GLN A 29 13.26 4.19 -3.42
C GLN A 29 14.46 5.13 -3.58
N LEU A 30 14.83 5.86 -2.50
CA LEU A 30 16.00 6.75 -2.50
C LEU A 30 17.33 5.98 -2.50
N ARG A 31 17.39 4.83 -1.82
CA ARG A 31 18.63 4.05 -1.63
C ARG A 31 18.92 3.01 -2.71
N HIS A 32 17.90 2.37 -3.28
CA HIS A 32 18.08 1.27 -4.22
C HIS A 32 17.81 1.70 -5.66
N ARG A 33 18.89 1.85 -6.43
CA ARG A 33 18.81 2.06 -7.90
C ARG A 33 18.40 0.77 -8.64
N ASP A 34 18.47 -0.38 -7.95
CA ASP A 34 18.16 -1.71 -8.48
C ASP A 34 16.74 -2.15 -8.12
N LEU A 35 15.87 -2.16 -9.15
CA LEU A 35 14.46 -2.53 -9.04
C LEU A 35 14.24 -3.93 -8.44
N PHE A 36 15.15 -4.88 -8.70
CA PHE A 36 15.05 -6.24 -8.16
C PHE A 36 15.29 -6.31 -6.65
N ALA A 37 16.29 -5.57 -6.14
CA ALA A 37 16.55 -5.49 -4.70
C ALA A 37 15.37 -4.83 -3.97
N HIS A 38 14.80 -3.81 -4.59
CA HIS A 38 13.60 -3.12 -4.10
C HIS A 38 12.37 -4.04 -4.07
N ALA A 39 12.12 -4.80 -5.13
CA ALA A 39 11.00 -5.74 -5.20
C ALA A 39 11.15 -6.91 -4.21
N ASN A 40 12.37 -7.42 -4.01
CA ASN A 40 12.62 -8.47 -3.02
C ASN A 40 12.41 -7.97 -1.58
N ALA A 41 12.93 -6.79 -1.25
CA ALA A 41 12.74 -6.17 0.06
C ALA A 41 11.25 -5.90 0.37
N TRP A 42 10.46 -5.55 -0.65
CA TRP A 42 9.01 -5.44 -0.55
C TRP A 42 8.33 -6.79 -0.28
N ALA A 43 8.66 -7.83 -1.06
CA ALA A 43 8.03 -9.15 -0.93
C ALA A 43 8.24 -9.74 0.48
N GLU A 44 9.44 -9.61 1.04
CA GLU A 44 9.74 -10.09 2.39
C GLU A 44 8.87 -9.41 3.46
N ARG A 45 8.64 -8.10 3.33
CA ARG A 45 7.81 -7.31 4.24
C ARG A 45 6.33 -7.58 4.06
N HIS A 46 5.89 -7.72 2.82
CA HIS A 46 4.53 -8.16 2.49
C HIS A 46 4.20 -9.48 3.21
N ASP A 47 5.09 -10.47 3.11
CA ASP A 47 4.89 -11.77 3.73
C ASP A 47 4.96 -11.71 5.26
N ALA A 48 5.73 -10.80 5.84
CA ALA A 48 5.73 -10.56 7.28
C ALA A 48 4.39 -10.01 7.77
N ILE A 49 3.83 -9.03 7.06
CA ILE A 49 2.54 -8.40 7.40
C ILE A 49 1.39 -9.39 7.20
N MET A 50 1.39 -10.17 6.12
CA MET A 50 0.36 -11.20 5.87
C MET A 50 0.38 -12.35 6.90
N ARG A 51 1.52 -12.58 7.57
CA ARG A 51 1.63 -13.50 8.71
C ARG A 51 1.05 -12.93 10.00
N LEU A 52 1.11 -11.61 10.20
CA LEU A 52 0.45 -10.90 11.31
C LEU A 52 -1.07 -10.78 11.09
N ALA A 53 -1.47 -10.73 9.81
CA ALA A 53 -2.81 -10.96 9.26
C ALA A 53 -3.75 -11.94 10.00
N PRO A 54 -4.66 -11.56 10.93
CA PRO A 54 -5.68 -12.51 11.38
C PRO A 54 -6.64 -12.83 10.22
N ALA A 55 -7.20 -14.05 10.20
CA ALA A 55 -7.95 -14.57 9.05
C ALA A 55 -9.12 -13.67 8.59
N GLY A 56 -9.79 -12.97 9.52
CA GLY A 56 -10.88 -12.05 9.19
C GLY A 56 -10.45 -10.71 8.58
N LEU A 57 -9.16 -10.37 8.63
CA LEU A 57 -8.59 -9.13 8.09
C LEU A 57 -7.63 -9.38 6.92
N ARG A 58 -7.38 -10.63 6.54
CA ARG A 58 -6.40 -10.98 5.49
C ARG A 58 -6.72 -10.31 4.16
N ASP A 59 -7.96 -10.41 3.70
CA ASP A 59 -8.35 -9.84 2.40
C ASP A 59 -8.24 -8.31 2.40
N GLU A 60 -8.58 -7.66 3.51
CA GLU A 60 -8.45 -6.20 3.67
C GLU A 60 -6.98 -5.76 3.72
N THR A 61 -6.15 -6.53 4.43
CA THR A 61 -4.70 -6.32 4.53
C THR A 61 -4.04 -6.48 3.17
N GLU A 62 -4.36 -7.55 2.44
CA GLU A 62 -3.85 -7.80 1.09
C GLU A 62 -4.27 -6.68 0.13
N ALA A 63 -5.52 -6.23 0.18
CA ALA A 63 -6.00 -5.11 -0.64
C ALA A 63 -5.28 -3.79 -0.32
N ARG A 64 -4.92 -3.55 0.96
CA ARG A 64 -4.10 -2.40 1.36
C ARG A 64 -2.66 -2.53 0.83
N LEU A 65 -2.01 -3.67 1.05
CA LEU A 65 -0.65 -3.92 0.57
C LEU A 65 -0.56 -3.83 -0.96
N ARG A 66 -1.56 -4.34 -1.69
CA ARG A 66 -1.64 -4.23 -3.14
C ARG A 66 -1.71 -2.77 -3.61
N ARG A 67 -2.46 -1.91 -2.91
CA ARG A 67 -2.52 -0.46 -3.23
C ARG A 67 -1.16 0.22 -3.02
N ILE A 68 -0.45 -0.15 -1.97
CA ILE A 68 0.92 0.33 -1.70
C ILE A 68 1.85 -0.14 -2.83
N ALA A 69 1.83 -1.42 -3.19
CA ALA A 69 2.65 -1.95 -4.28
C ALA A 69 2.40 -1.24 -5.62
N ILE A 70 1.13 -0.94 -5.96
CA ILE A 70 0.78 -0.18 -7.17
C ILE A 70 1.35 1.24 -7.11
N ARG A 71 1.19 1.93 -5.97
CA ARG A 71 1.69 3.31 -5.79
C ARG A 71 3.20 3.40 -6.02
N TRP A 72 3.94 2.38 -5.60
CA TRP A 72 5.40 2.32 -5.72
C TRP A 72 5.88 1.62 -7.00
N GLY A 73 4.98 1.18 -7.89
CA GLY A 73 5.33 0.55 -9.17
C GLY A 73 5.84 -0.90 -9.06
N LEU A 74 5.56 -1.57 -7.94
CA LEU A 74 5.93 -2.96 -7.63
C LEU A 74 4.90 -3.99 -8.08
N ALA A 75 3.65 -3.56 -8.29
CA ALA A 75 2.59 -4.38 -8.82
C ALA A 75 1.94 -3.67 -10.01
N ASP A 76 1.48 -4.44 -10.98
CA ASP A 76 0.62 -3.92 -12.04
C ASP A 76 -0.71 -3.47 -11.43
N GLY A 77 -0.86 -2.15 -11.35
CA GLY A 77 -2.13 -1.51 -11.08
C GLY A 77 -2.73 -1.00 -12.39
N PRO A 78 -4.06 -0.90 -12.50
CA PRO A 78 -4.63 -0.05 -13.53
C PRO A 78 -4.04 1.34 -13.30
N ARG A 79 -3.18 1.79 -14.22
CA ARG A 79 -2.81 3.20 -14.28
C ARG A 79 -4.12 3.93 -14.43
N MET A 80 -4.60 4.53 -13.35
CA MET A 80 -5.74 5.41 -13.39
C MET A 80 -5.27 6.62 -14.21
N THR A 81 -5.44 6.54 -15.53
CA THR A 81 -5.43 7.70 -16.42
C THR A 81 -6.63 8.53 -15.98
N THR A 82 -6.51 9.23 -14.87
CA THR A 82 -7.34 10.39 -14.60
C THR A 82 -6.95 11.37 -15.70
N GLN A 83 -7.73 11.32 -16.79
CA GLN A 83 -7.76 12.39 -17.75
C GLN A 83 -7.99 13.66 -16.94
N PHE A 84 -6.98 14.52 -16.88
CA PHE A 84 -7.14 15.87 -16.37
C PHE A 84 -8.30 16.51 -17.14
N PRO A 85 -9.34 17.05 -16.48
CA PRO A 85 -10.31 17.85 -17.19
C PRO A 85 -9.57 19.06 -17.75
N ALA A 86 -9.57 19.19 -19.09
CA ALA A 86 -9.11 20.41 -19.73
C ALA A 86 -9.96 21.57 -19.20
N LEU A 87 -9.30 22.62 -18.71
CA LEU A 87 -9.97 23.85 -18.27
C LEU A 87 -10.89 24.35 -19.39
N PRO A 88 -12.14 24.76 -19.09
CA PRO A 88 -13.02 25.31 -20.11
C PRO A 88 -12.44 26.61 -20.67
N PRO A 89 -12.56 26.87 -21.99
CA PRO A 89 -12.20 28.16 -22.55
C PRO A 89 -13.16 29.23 -22.01
N GLY A 90 -12.58 30.34 -21.56
CA GLY A 90 -13.32 31.54 -21.16
C GLY A 90 -13.89 32.32 -22.33
#